data_AF-A0A7C5JEZ5-F1
#
_entry.id   AF-A0A7C5JEZ5-F1
#
_cell.length_a   1.000
_cell.length_b   1.000
_cell.length_c   1.000
_cell.angle_alpha   90.00
_cell.angle_beta   90.00
_cell.angle_gamma   90.00
#
_symmetry.space_group_name_H-M   'P 1'
#
loop_
_entity.id
_entity.type
_entity.pdbx_description
1 polymer ?
#
loop_
_entity_poly.entity_id
_entity_poly.type
_entity_poly.pdbx_seq_one_letter_code
_entity_poly.pdbx_strand_id
1 'polypeptide(L)'
;MLFKNVLLVAKKESMKAKIKFAVLTLVLLIGASSAFSQEASQMSLENAIEYALNNSAEIKNAQLAIRDADQLVLERRSIGLPKIDGTIKYQYFFKTPVTTFPEALVAQGFPREVSFALKHNF
;
A
#
# COMPACT_ATOMS: atom_id res chain seq x y z
N MET A 1 57.46 -28.95 48.40
CA MET A 1 56.77 -29.63 47.27
C MET A 1 55.53 -28.89 46.77
N LEU A 2 54.73 -28.26 47.65
CA LEU A 2 53.42 -27.68 47.31
C LEU A 2 53.48 -26.48 46.32
N PHE A 3 54.50 -25.62 46.41
CA PHE A 3 54.62 -24.42 45.54
C PHE A 3 54.82 -24.74 44.05
N LYS A 4 55.53 -25.83 43.72
CA LYS A 4 55.76 -26.23 42.32
C LYS A 4 54.47 -26.73 41.65
N ASN A 5 53.60 -27.41 42.40
CA ASN A 5 52.32 -27.90 41.89
C ASN A 5 51.34 -26.76 41.63
N VAL A 6 51.31 -25.73 42.48
CA VAL A 6 50.46 -24.54 42.27
C VAL A 6 50.89 -23.79 41.01
N LEU A 7 52.19 -23.58 40.80
CA LEU A 7 52.72 -22.94 39.59
C LEU A 7 52.45 -23.78 38.32
N LEU A 8 52.55 -25.11 38.42
CA LEU A 8 52.22 -26.01 37.31
C LEU A 8 50.74 -25.96 36.93
N VAL A 9 49.84 -25.92 37.92
CA VAL A 9 48.39 -25.82 37.71
C VAL A 9 48.03 -24.49 37.06
N ALA A 10 48.57 -23.37 37.57
CA ALA A 10 48.36 -22.05 36.98
C ALA A 10 48.87 -21.95 35.52
N LYS A 11 50.04 -22.53 35.23
CA LYS A 11 50.60 -22.58 33.87
C LYS A 11 49.74 -23.41 32.93
N LYS A 12 49.16 -24.52 33.41
CA LYS A 12 48.25 -25.40 32.64
C LYS A 12 46.95 -24.71 32.25
N GLU A 13 46.35 -23.93 33.15
CA GLU A 13 45.14 -23.15 32.83
C GLU A 13 45.41 -22.04 31.80
N SER A 14 46.56 -21.36 31.89
CA SER A 14 46.97 -20.36 30.90
C SER A 14 47.23 -20.96 29.50
N MET A 15 47.77 -22.18 29.43
CA MET A 15 48.02 -22.90 28.17
C MET A 15 46.72 -23.33 27.49
N LYS A 16 45.74 -23.81 28.25
CA LYS A 16 44.41 -24.15 27.70
C LYS A 16 43.71 -22.95 27.09
N ALA A 17 43.81 -21.77 27.71
CA ALA A 17 43.23 -20.53 27.17
C ALA A 17 43.88 -20.11 25.84
N LYS A 18 45.21 -20.19 25.75
CA LYS A 18 45.95 -19.91 24.51
C LYS A 18 45.60 -20.88 23.37
N ILE A 19 45.42 -22.17 23.69
CA ILE A 19 45.00 -23.19 22.72
C ILE A 19 43.58 -22.91 22.23
N LYS A 20 42.63 -22.58 23.11
CA LYS A 20 41.26 -22.21 22.71
C LYS A 20 41.25 -20.98 21.80
N PHE A 21 42.07 -19.97 22.11
CA PHE A 21 42.19 -18.76 21.30
C PHE A 21 42.81 -19.08 19.93
N ALA A 22 43.85 -19.93 19.88
CA ALA A 22 44.48 -20.36 18.63
C ALA A 22 43.51 -21.16 17.74
N VAL A 23 42.70 -22.04 18.33
CA VAL A 23 41.65 -22.80 17.62
C VAL A 23 40.57 -21.86 17.08
N LEU A 24 40.14 -20.86 17.88
CA LEU A 24 39.16 -19.86 17.44
C LEU A 24 39.68 -19.05 16.25
N THR A 25 40.93 -18.59 16.28
CA THR A 25 41.53 -17.88 15.14
C THR A 25 41.69 -18.77 13.91
N LEU A 26 41.99 -20.06 14.08
CA LEU A 26 42.10 -21.00 12.96
C LEU A 26 40.75 -21.25 12.29
N VAL A 27 39.68 -21.43 13.07
CA VAL A 27 38.32 -21.60 12.55
C VAL A 27 37.86 -20.35 11.80
N LEU A 28 38.16 -19.17 12.33
CA LEU A 28 37.83 -17.90 11.67
C LEU A 28 38.56 -17.72 10.34
N LEU A 29 39.83 -18.16 10.26
CA LEU A 29 40.64 -18.05 9.05
C LEU A 29 40.16 -19.02 7.94
N ILE A 30 39.72 -20.21 8.32
CA ILE A 30 39.14 -21.19 7.37
C ILE A 30 37.79 -20.69 6.84
N GLY A 31 36.93 -20.13 7.69
CA GLY A 31 35.63 -19.56 7.27
C GLY A 31 35.73 -18.32 6.39
N ALA A 32 36.84 -17.57 6.46
CA ALA A 32 37.07 -16.42 5.58
C ALA A 32 37.41 -16.82 4.13
N SER A 33 37.89 -18.04 3.89
CA SER A 33 38.28 -18.52 2.56
C SER A 33 37.10 -18.87 1.65
N SER A 34 35.90 -19.10 2.22
CA SER A 34 34.66 -19.30 1.47
C SER A 34 33.99 -17.99 0.99
N ALA A 35 34.57 -16.82 1.28
CA ALA A 35 34.03 -15.54 0.83
C ALA A 35 34.39 -15.18 -0.63
N PHE A 36 35.16 -16.02 -1.33
CA PHE A 36 35.42 -15.86 -2.76
C PHE A 36 34.28 -16.45 -3.60
N SER A 37 33.13 -15.80 -3.55
CA SER A 37 32.08 -15.93 -4.58
C SER A 37 31.80 -14.53 -5.12
N GLN A 38 32.70 -14.10 -5.99
CA GLN A 38 32.45 -13.03 -6.95
C GLN A 38 32.78 -13.62 -8.31
N GLU A 39 31.99 -14.61 -8.74
CA GLU A 39 31.75 -14.71 -10.17
C GLU A 39 31.11 -13.37 -10.52
N ALA A 40 31.92 -12.44 -11.03
CA ALA A 40 31.42 -11.25 -11.67
C ALA A 40 30.48 -11.78 -12.74
N SER A 41 29.17 -11.74 -12.46
CA SER A 41 28.15 -12.17 -13.40
C SER A 41 28.40 -11.35 -14.66
N GLN A 42 29.07 -11.95 -15.64
CA GLN A 42 29.44 -11.32 -16.90
C GLN A 42 28.14 -11.17 -17.68
N MET A 43 27.30 -10.23 -17.26
CA MET A 43 26.17 -9.81 -18.07
C MET A 43 26.74 -9.20 -19.33
N SER A 44 26.40 -9.80 -20.47
CA SER A 44 26.62 -9.15 -21.75
C SER A 44 25.93 -7.80 -21.75
N LEU A 45 26.43 -6.86 -22.55
CA LEU A 45 25.82 -5.54 -22.69
C LEU A 45 24.32 -5.65 -23.06
N GLU A 46 23.99 -6.60 -23.91
CA GLU A 46 22.61 -6.89 -24.32
C GLU A 46 21.74 -7.32 -23.11
N ASN A 47 22.24 -8.25 -22.29
CA ASN A 47 21.53 -8.69 -21.10
C ASN A 47 21.37 -7.55 -20.08
N ALA A 48 22.34 -6.64 -19.99
CA ALA A 48 22.26 -5.45 -19.14
C ALA A 48 21.19 -4.47 -19.61
N ILE A 49 21.08 -4.26 -20.92
CA ILE A 49 20.04 -3.43 -21.51
C ILE A 49 18.67 -4.08 -21.27
N GLU A 50 18.51 -5.36 -21.58
CA GLU A 50 17.23 -6.06 -21.40
C GLU A 50 16.81 -6.09 -19.92
N TYR A 51 17.74 -6.36 -19.01
CA TYR A 51 17.47 -6.33 -17.57
C TYR A 51 17.05 -4.93 -17.11
N ALA A 52 17.73 -3.88 -17.58
CA ALA A 52 17.38 -2.50 -17.26
C ALA A 52 16.00 -2.14 -17.83
N LEU A 53 15.67 -2.55 -19.05
CA LEU A 53 14.36 -2.29 -19.66
C LEU A 53 13.23 -2.99 -18.89
N ASN A 54 13.44 -4.25 -18.49
CA ASN A 54 12.44 -5.04 -17.77
C ASN A 54 12.24 -4.58 -16.31
N ASN A 55 13.29 -4.08 -15.67
CA ASN A 55 13.24 -3.69 -14.25
C ASN A 55 13.17 -2.19 -14.00
N SER A 56 13.28 -1.35 -15.03
CA SER A 56 13.21 0.10 -14.90
C SER A 56 11.84 0.53 -14.39
N ALA A 57 11.85 1.30 -13.30
CA ALA A 57 10.66 1.95 -12.76
C ALA A 57 10.10 2.99 -13.75
N GLU A 58 10.97 3.65 -14.53
CA GLU A 58 10.55 4.65 -15.50
C GLU A 58 9.68 4.04 -16.61
N ILE A 59 10.04 2.86 -17.10
CA ILE A 59 9.26 2.16 -18.13
C ILE A 59 7.92 1.69 -17.56
N LYS A 60 7.91 1.17 -16.33
CA LYS A 60 6.66 0.82 -15.65
C LYS A 60 5.75 2.03 -15.47
N ASN A 61 6.31 3.18 -15.07
CA ASN A 61 5.56 4.43 -14.92
C ASN A 61 5.04 4.94 -16.26
N ALA A 62 5.83 4.85 -17.33
CA ALA A 62 5.39 5.23 -18.67
C ALA A 62 4.23 4.33 -19.16
N GLN A 63 4.28 3.03 -18.90
CA GLN A 63 3.18 2.11 -19.21
C GLN A 63 1.91 2.43 -18.41
N LEU A 64 2.04 2.80 -17.13
CA LEU A 64 0.92 3.26 -16.32
C LEU A 64 0.32 4.55 -16.89
N ALA A 65 1.14 5.53 -17.26
CA ALA A 65 0.68 6.78 -17.86
C ALA A 65 -0.11 6.55 -19.16
N ILE A 66 0.28 5.57 -19.98
CA ILE A 66 -0.47 5.18 -21.18
C ILE A 66 -1.85 4.61 -20.79
N ARG A 67 -1.90 3.70 -19.82
CA ARG A 67 -3.18 3.13 -19.35
C ARG A 67 -4.10 4.19 -18.75
N ASP A 68 -3.54 5.13 -18.00
CA ASP A 68 -4.27 6.26 -17.44
C ASP A 68 -4.85 7.13 -18.57
N ALA A 69 -4.06 7.41 -19.61
CA ALA A 69 -4.52 8.15 -20.78
C ALA A 69 -5.67 7.42 -21.50
N ASP A 70 -5.59 6.10 -21.67
CA ASP A 70 -6.67 5.30 -22.27
C ASP A 70 -7.95 5.34 -21.43
N GLN A 71 -7.83 5.27 -20.10
CA GLN A 71 -8.96 5.39 -19.18
C GLN A 71 -9.60 6.78 -19.23
N LEU A 72 -8.79 7.84 -19.31
CA LEU A 72 -9.29 9.19 -19.49
C LEU A 72 -10.09 9.32 -20.79
N VAL A 73 -9.63 8.70 -21.88
CA VAL A 73 -10.39 8.67 -23.15
C VAL A 73 -11.74 7.96 -22.96
N LEU A 74 -11.78 6.84 -22.25
CA LEU A 74 -13.03 6.12 -21.95
C LEU A 74 -13.99 6.93 -21.07
N GLU A 75 -13.48 7.63 -20.06
CA GLU A 75 -14.27 8.53 -19.20
C GLU A 75 -14.88 9.66 -20.04
N ARG A 76 -14.04 10.33 -20.85
CA ARG A 76 -14.48 11.43 -21.72
C ARG A 76 -15.53 10.98 -22.73
N ARG A 77 -15.37 9.79 -23.31
CA ARG A 77 -16.39 9.17 -24.18
C ARG A 77 -17.69 8.90 -23.42
N SER A 78 -17.58 8.39 -22.18
CA SER A 78 -18.72 8.05 -21.35
C SER A 78 -19.56 9.26 -20.94
N ILE A 79 -18.95 10.46 -20.83
CA ILE A 79 -19.68 11.71 -20.56
C ILE A 79 -20.66 12.04 -21.69
N GLY A 80 -20.30 11.71 -22.94
CA GLY A 80 -21.17 11.94 -24.11
C GLY A 80 -22.28 10.90 -24.30
N LEU A 81 -22.28 9.81 -23.52
CA LEU A 81 -23.29 8.76 -23.62
C LEU A 81 -24.46 9.02 -22.66
N PRO A 82 -25.71 8.75 -23.08
CA PRO A 82 -26.86 8.84 -22.18
C PRO A 82 -26.68 7.84 -21.02
N LYS A 83 -26.86 8.32 -19.79
CA LYS A 83 -26.84 7.49 -18.59
C LYS A 83 -28.23 6.89 -18.36
N ILE A 84 -28.27 5.59 -18.03
CA ILE A 84 -29.49 4.92 -17.61
C ILE A 84 -29.35 4.66 -16.12
N ASP A 85 -30.01 5.50 -15.33
CA ASP A 85 -30.00 5.39 -13.86
C ASP A 85 -31.41 5.07 -13.36
N GLY A 86 -31.51 4.11 -12.44
CA GLY A 86 -32.76 3.72 -11.78
C GLY A 86 -32.73 4.14 -10.31
N THR A 87 -33.74 4.88 -9.86
CA THR A 87 -33.89 5.22 -8.44
C THR A 87 -35.29 4.88 -7.96
N ILE A 88 -35.40 4.16 -6.85
CA ILE A 88 -36.67 3.87 -6.16
C ILE A 88 -36.65 4.68 -4.85
N LYS A 89 -37.61 5.59 -4.65
CA LYS A 89 -37.68 6.42 -3.43
C LYS A 89 -39.05 6.34 -2.80
N TYR A 90 -39.15 5.65 -1.67
CA TYR A 90 -40.35 5.71 -0.83
C TYR A 90 -40.18 6.75 0.27
N GLN A 91 -41.10 7.72 0.36
CA GLN A 91 -41.13 8.70 1.43
C GLN A 91 -42.49 8.72 2.10
N TYR A 92 -42.49 8.62 3.43
CA TYR A 92 -43.68 8.77 4.27
C TYR A 92 -43.58 10.04 5.12
N PHE A 93 -44.66 10.82 5.18
CA PHE A 93 -44.77 11.98 6.05
C PHE A 93 -45.72 11.72 7.22
N PHE A 94 -45.22 11.77 8.46
CA PHE A 94 -46.07 11.69 9.65
C PHE A 94 -47.04 12.89 9.74
N LYS A 95 -46.59 14.07 9.31
CA LYS A 95 -47.38 15.27 9.09
C LYS A 95 -46.93 15.90 7.77
N THR A 96 -47.85 16.16 6.86
CA THR A 96 -47.52 16.72 5.55
C THR A 96 -47.11 18.18 5.69
N PRO A 97 -46.08 18.63 4.96
CA PRO A 97 -45.70 20.04 4.94
C PRO A 97 -46.86 20.88 4.38
N VAL A 98 -47.26 21.90 5.12
CA VAL A 98 -48.30 22.84 4.72
C VAL A 98 -47.68 24.18 4.34
N THR A 99 -48.19 24.77 3.28
CA THR A 99 -47.85 26.14 2.86
C THR A 99 -49.04 27.03 3.16
N THR A 100 -48.78 28.18 3.78
CA THR A 100 -49.78 29.20 4.08
C THR A 100 -50.01 30.10 2.87
N PHE A 101 -51.26 30.37 2.51
CA PHE A 101 -51.58 31.30 1.44
C PHE A 101 -51.59 32.77 1.93
N PRO A 102 -51.25 33.74 1.05
CA PRO A 102 -51.39 35.16 1.35
C PRO A 102 -52.83 35.56 1.68
N GLU A 103 -53.01 36.50 2.61
CA GLU A 103 -54.33 36.92 3.13
C GLU A 103 -55.30 37.41 2.04
N ALA A 104 -54.79 38.04 0.97
CA ALA A 104 -55.58 38.51 -0.16
C ALA A 104 -56.28 37.39 -0.95
N LEU A 105 -55.73 36.17 -0.93
CA LEU A 105 -56.35 35.00 -1.55
C LEU A 105 -57.31 34.32 -0.58
N VAL A 106 -56.97 34.28 0.71
CA VAL A 106 -57.87 33.76 1.75
C VAL A 106 -59.17 34.58 1.82
N ALA A 107 -59.09 35.90 1.66
CA ALA A 107 -60.24 36.80 1.59
C ALA A 107 -61.16 36.53 0.38
N GLN A 108 -60.65 35.87 -0.66
CA GLN A 108 -61.40 35.45 -1.85
C GLN A 108 -61.95 34.02 -1.75
N GLY A 109 -61.89 33.41 -0.56
CA GLY A 109 -62.47 32.08 -0.28
C GLY A 109 -61.51 30.91 -0.46
N PHE A 110 -60.21 31.15 -0.67
CA PHE A 110 -59.20 30.09 -0.68
C PHE A 110 -58.87 29.62 0.75
N PRO A 111 -58.54 28.33 0.95
CA PRO A 111 -58.14 27.83 2.27
C PRO A 111 -56.87 28.54 2.77
N ARG A 112 -56.70 28.66 4.09
CA ARG A 112 -55.52 29.32 4.69
C ARG A 112 -54.24 28.51 4.53
N GLU A 113 -54.35 27.19 4.57
CA GLU A 113 -53.24 26.24 4.48
C GLU A 113 -53.56 25.17 3.44
N VAL A 114 -52.54 24.78 2.67
CA VAL A 114 -52.63 23.68 1.72
C VAL A 114 -51.36 22.84 1.79
N SER A 115 -51.51 21.52 1.64
CA SER A 115 -50.39 20.62 1.43
C SER A 115 -50.30 20.23 -0.04
N PHE A 116 -49.12 20.38 -0.63
CA PHE A 116 -48.82 19.88 -1.98
C PHE A 116 -48.15 18.50 -1.97
N ALA A 117 -47.81 17.99 -0.79
CA ALA A 117 -47.20 16.68 -0.62
C ALA A 117 -48.25 15.65 -0.20
N LEU A 118 -48.16 14.44 -0.78
CA LEU A 118 -48.94 13.30 -0.32
C LEU A 118 -48.29 12.69 0.91
N LYS A 119 -49.08 11.99 1.72
CA LYS A 119 -48.59 11.29 2.90
C LYS A 119 -47.65 10.12 2.55
N HIS A 120 -47.89 9.50 1.40
CA HIS A 120 -47.10 8.40 0.85
C HIS A 120 -46.64 8.81 -0.56
N ASN A 121 -45.35 9.00 -0.74
CA ASN A 121 -44.73 9.27 -2.03
C ASN A 121 -43.91 8.04 -2.45
N PHE A 122 -44.09 7.61 -3.70
CA PHE A 122 -43.33 6.54 -4.35
C PHE A 122 -42.40 7.12 -5.41
#